data_AF-A0A6B8W2F2-F1
#
_entry.id   AF-A0A6B8W2F2-F1
#
_cell.length_a   1.000
_cell.length_b   1.000
_cell.length_c   1.000
_cell.angle_alpha   90.00
_cell.angle_beta   90.00
_cell.angle_gamma   90.00
#
_symmetry.space_group_name_H-M   'P 1'
#
loop_
_entity.id
_entity.type
_entity.pdbx_description
1 polymer ?
#
loop_
_entity_poly.entity_id
_entity_poly.type
_entity_poly.pdbx_seq_one_letter_code
_entity_poly.pdbx_strand_id
1 'polypeptide(L)' 'MFGRKKKEQAAERHVAAEQTNLPLDDLMTRLVAQELPLLDSKDRTELYQVLKDYEGPQITSQEELPQRIREILGL' A
#
# COMPACT_ATOMS: atom_id res chain seq x y z
N MET A 1 -0.60 -35.01 28.12
CA MET A 1 0.23 -33.97 27.47
C MET A 1 -0.68 -33.12 26.59
N PHE A 2 -1.01 -31.89 27.02
CA PHE A 2 -1.83 -30.98 26.21
C PHE A 2 -0.91 -30.02 25.46
N GLY A 3 -0.66 -30.33 24.19
CA GLY A 3 0.09 -29.45 23.28
C GLY A 3 -0.71 -28.18 23.02
N ARG A 4 -0.20 -27.05 23.51
CA ARG A 4 -0.70 -25.72 23.16
C ARG A 4 -0.45 -25.51 21.67
N LYS A 5 -1.47 -25.73 20.83
CA LYS A 5 -1.44 -25.29 19.44
C LYS A 5 -1.37 -23.76 19.47
N LYS A 6 -0.21 -23.21 19.07
CA LYS A 6 -0.07 -21.78 18.75
C LYS A 6 -1.19 -21.47 17.76
N LYS A 7 -2.15 -20.62 18.14
CA LYS A 7 -3.00 -19.94 17.16
C LYS A 7 -2.04 -19.14 16.29
N GLU A 8 -1.83 -19.58 15.04
CA GLU A 8 -1.44 -18.63 14.00
C GLU A 8 -2.49 -17.53 14.08
N GLN A 9 -2.06 -16.34 14.50
CA GLN A 9 -2.89 -15.16 14.48
C GLN A 9 -3.29 -15.01 13.02
N ALA A 10 -4.57 -15.26 12.72
CA ALA A 10 -5.08 -15.08 11.38
C ALA A 10 -4.71 -13.65 10.99
N ALA A 11 -3.79 -13.51 10.04
CA ALA A 11 -3.36 -12.21 9.55
C ALA A 11 -4.62 -11.40 9.25
N GLU A 12 -4.72 -10.21 9.84
CA GLU A 12 -5.88 -9.33 9.65
C GLU A 12 -6.06 -9.13 8.13
N ARG A 13 -7.13 -9.69 7.59
CA ARG A 13 -7.38 -9.66 6.15
C ARG A 13 -7.93 -8.28 5.78
N HIS A 14 -7.13 -7.50 5.08
CA HIS A 14 -7.53 -6.19 4.60
C HIS A 14 -7.93 -6.28 3.12
N VAL A 15 -9.22 -6.07 2.85
CA VAL A 15 -9.80 -6.17 1.49
C VAL A 15 -9.05 -5.29 0.48
N ALA A 16 -8.57 -4.11 0.91
CA ALA A 16 -7.78 -3.22 0.06
C ALA A 16 -6.48 -3.87 -0.43
N ALA A 17 -5.78 -4.60 0.43
CA ALA A 17 -4.54 -5.29 0.08
C ALA A 17 -4.79 -6.62 -0.67
N GLU A 18 -5.94 -7.25 -0.45
CA GLU A 18 -6.31 -8.49 -1.16
C GLU A 18 -6.82 -8.23 -2.59
N GLN A 19 -7.32 -7.02 -2.89
CA GLN A 19 -7.91 -6.65 -4.18
C GLN A 19 -7.14 -5.51 -4.88
N THR A 20 -5.83 -5.45 -4.67
CA THR A 20 -4.95 -4.49 -5.36
C THR A 20 -4.00 -5.20 -6.32
N ASN A 21 -3.78 -4.60 -7.49
CA ASN A 21 -2.73 -4.99 -8.43
C ASN A 21 -1.55 -4.00 -8.40
N LEU A 22 -1.51 -3.11 -7.40
CA LEU A 22 -0.44 -2.13 -7.24
C LEU A 22 0.79 -2.79 -6.61
N PRO A 23 2.00 -2.27 -6.87
CA PRO A 23 3.25 -2.81 -6.32
C PRO A 23 3.46 -2.39 -4.85
N LEU A 24 2.41 -2.49 -4.02
CA LEU A 24 2.41 -2.10 -2.61
C LEU A 24 2.17 -3.33 -1.73
N ASP A 25 2.79 -3.39 -0.57
CA ASP A 25 2.40 -4.35 0.47
C ASP A 25 1.12 -3.93 1.19
N ASP A 26 0.67 -4.75 2.14
CA ASP A 26 -0.56 -4.48 2.88
C ASP A 26 -0.52 -3.13 3.63
N LEU A 27 0.61 -2.83 4.28
CA LEU A 27 0.80 -1.61 5.04
C LEU A 27 0.72 -0.39 4.11
N MET A 28 1.50 -0.40 3.03
CA MET A 28 1.56 0.70 2.07
C MET A 28 0.26 0.85 1.29
N THR A 29 -0.43 -0.25 0.97
CA THR A 29 -1.76 -0.19 0.34
C THR A 29 -2.75 0.54 1.22
N ARG A 30 -2.78 0.24 2.52
CA ARG A 30 -3.68 0.91 3.47
C ARG A 30 -3.31 2.36 3.70
N LEU A 31 -2.02 2.68 3.78
CA LEU A 31 -1.54 4.06 3.89
C LEU A 31 -2.03 4.86 2.69
N VAL A 32 -1.70 4.42 1.47
CA VAL A 32 -2.13 5.12 0.25
C VAL A 32 -3.66 5.24 0.21
N ALA A 33 -4.40 4.17 0.53
CA ALA A 33 -5.86 4.19 0.54
C ALA A 33 -6.47 5.22 1.51
N GLN A 34 -5.80 5.52 2.64
CA GLN A 34 -6.23 6.54 3.60
C GLN A 34 -5.97 7.96 3.10
N GLU A 35 -4.92 8.17 2.29
CA GLU A 35 -4.57 9.48 1.74
C GLU A 35 -5.40 9.85 0.50
N LEU A 36 -5.83 8.87 -0.30
CA LEU A 36 -6.59 9.10 -1.55
C LEU A 36 -7.80 10.06 -1.44
N PRO A 37 -8.60 10.07 -0.36
CA PRO A 37 -9.72 11.01 -0.21
C PRO A 37 -9.29 12.46 0.02
N LEU A 38 -8.06 12.70 0.46
CA LEU A 38 -7.50 14.03 0.71
C LEU A 38 -6.90 14.64 -0.57
N LEU A 39 -6.54 13.80 -1.54
CA LEU A 39 -5.97 14.22 -2.82
C LEU A 39 -7.04 14.77 -3.77
N ASP A 40 -6.66 15.79 -4.53
CA ASP A 40 -7.47 16.24 -5.65
C ASP A 40 -7.55 15.18 -6.77
N SER A 41 -8.41 15.40 -7.76
CA SER A 41 -8.57 14.45 -8.87
C SER A 41 -7.31 14.27 -9.72
N LYS A 42 -6.49 15.31 -9.85
CA LYS A 42 -5.30 15.32 -10.70
C LYS A 42 -4.20 14.52 -10.02
N ASP A 43 -3.91 14.83 -8.76
CA ASP A 43 -2.86 14.19 -7.97
C ASP A 43 -3.14 12.70 -7.77
N ARG A 44 -4.41 12.33 -7.54
CA ARG A 44 -4.82 10.92 -7.48
C ARG A 44 -4.64 10.18 -8.81
N THR A 45 -4.96 10.83 -9.93
CA THR A 45 -4.74 10.24 -11.26
C THR A 45 -3.24 10.02 -11.51
N GLU A 46 -2.43 11.01 -11.16
CA GLU A 46 -0.98 10.94 -11.31
C GLU A 46 -0.36 9.85 -10.42
N LEU A 47 -0.78 9.75 -9.15
CA LEU A 47 -0.36 8.69 -8.24
C LEU A 47 -0.63 7.30 -8.83
N TYR A 48 -1.84 7.05 -9.34
CA TYR A 48 -2.16 5.75 -9.94
C TYR A 48 -1.32 5.48 -11.19
N GLN A 49 -1.06 6.49 -12.01
CA GLN A 49 -0.23 6.32 -13.19
C GLN A 49 1.21 5.96 -12.82
N VAL A 50 1.80 6.65 -11.84
CA VAL A 50 3.15 6.36 -11.35
C VAL A 50 3.23 4.95 -10.75
N LEU A 51 2.25 4.53 -9.95
CA LEU A 51 2.23 3.16 -9.41
C LEU A 51 2.03 2.09 -10.48
N LYS A 52 1.26 2.40 -11.53
CA LYS A 52 0.99 1.49 -12.64
C LYS A 52 2.21 1.28 -13.53
N ASP A 53 3.01 2.34 -13.73
CA ASP A 53 4.20 2.31 -14.58
C ASP A 53 5.47 1.87 -13.80
N TYR A 54 5.33 1.56 -12.51
CA TYR A 54 6.45 1.17 -11.67
C TYR A 54 6.85 -0.31 -11.92
N GLU A 55 8.09 -0.52 -12.39
CA GLU A 55 8.65 -1.85 -12.70
C GLU A 55 9.60 -2.39 -11.61
N GLY A 56 9.59 -1.82 -10.41
CA GLY A 56 10.48 -2.20 -9.31
C GLY A 56 9.93 -3.31 -8.38
N PRO A 57 10.65 -3.63 -7.29
CA PRO A 57 10.19 -4.58 -6.28
C PRO A 57 8.95 -4.05 -5.54
N GLN A 58 8.25 -4.95 -4.84
CA GLN A 58 7.14 -4.54 -3.99
C GLN A 58 7.59 -3.50 -2.95
N ILE A 59 6.85 -2.39 -2.88
CA ILE A 59 7.11 -1.28 -1.96
C ILE A 59 6.53 -1.64 -0.59
N THR A 60 7.41 -1.65 0.40
CA THR A 60 7.11 -2.06 1.79
C THR A 60 7.30 -0.93 2.81
N SER A 61 7.82 0.21 2.37
CA SER A 61 8.03 1.39 3.22
C SER A 61 7.80 2.70 2.46
N GLN A 62 7.72 3.81 3.19
CA GLN A 62 7.53 5.14 2.58
C GLN A 62 8.75 5.59 1.79
N GLU A 63 9.96 5.25 2.24
CA GLU A 63 11.23 5.61 1.60
C GLU A 63 11.39 4.96 0.22
N GLU A 64 10.77 3.79 0.02
CA GLU A 64 10.78 3.05 -1.24
C GLU A 64 9.81 3.63 -2.28
N LEU A 65 8.91 4.53 -1.88
CA LEU A 65 7.98 5.17 -2.82
C LEU A 65 8.75 6.01 -3.86
N PRO A 66 8.32 5.95 -5.14
CA PRO A 66 8.77 6.89 -6.15
C PRO A 66 8.71 8.33 -5.63
N GLN A 67 9.77 9.11 -5.88
CA GLN A 67 9.89 10.50 -5.41
C GLN A 67 8.62 11.31 -5.68
N ARG A 68 8.02 11.11 -6.86
CA ARG A 68 6.79 11.81 -7.26
C ARG A 68 5.59 11.51 -6.36
N ILE A 69 5.46 10.28 -5.88
CA ILE A 69 4.37 9.89 -4.96
C ILE A 69 4.60 10.50 -3.58
N ARG A 70 5.86 10.55 -3.09
CA ARG A 70 6.18 11.21 -1.82
C ARG A 70 5.80 12.69 -1.86
N GLU A 71 6.06 13.38 -2.97
CA GLU A 71 5.63 14.77 -3.17
C GLU A 71 4.11 14.94 -3.15
N ILE A 72 3.37 14.05 -3.82
CA ILE A 72 1.89 14.06 -3.84
C ILE A 72 1.33 13.84 -2.43
N LEU A 73 1.92 12.92 -1.67
CA LEU A 73 1.48 12.57 -0.31
C LEU A 73 2.03 13.49 0.79
N GLY A 74 2.97 14.39 0.46
CA GLY A 74 3.61 15.28 1.44
C GLY A 74 4.51 14.56 2.46
N LEU A 75 5.18 13.48 2.04
CA LEU A 75 6.07 12.63 2.86
C LEU A 75 7.55 13.00 2.75
#